data_AF-T0ZIZ8-F1
#
_entry.id   AF-T0ZIZ8-F1
#
_cell.length_a   1.000
_cell.length_b   1.000
_cell.length_c   1.000
_cell.angle_alpha   90.00
_cell.angle_beta   90.00
_cell.angle_gamma   90.00
#
_symmetry.space_group_name_H-M   'P 1'
#
loop_
_entity.id
_entity.type
_entity.pdbx_description
1 polymer ?
#
loop_
_entity_poly.entity_id
_entity_poly.type
_entity_poly.pdbx_seq_one_letter_code
_entity_poly.pdbx_strand_id
1 'polypeptide(L)'
;MTWQDYEEALEGNLQDLHARVHRGTYRALPVRRRFIPKPDGKQRPLGVTALEDKIVQRAVVTVLNAIYEEDFLGCSYGFRPGRSQHDALDALAAGIGATRVNWILDADIRSYFDEIDQKWLVRFLEHR
;
A
#
# COMPACT_ATOMS: atom_id res chain seq x y z
N MET A 1 -9.44 21.15 -4.00
CA MET A 1 -8.49 20.82 -5.06
C MET A 1 -8.82 19.45 -5.62
N THR A 2 -9.33 19.44 -6.85
CA THR A 2 -9.47 18.24 -7.68
C THR A 2 -8.16 17.99 -8.44
N TRP A 3 -8.08 16.89 -9.19
CA TRP A 3 -6.94 16.65 -10.07
C TRP A 3 -6.94 17.57 -11.30
N GLN A 4 -8.12 18.01 -11.74
CA GLN A 4 -8.26 18.96 -12.86
C GLN A 4 -7.72 20.33 -12.44
N ASP A 5 -8.09 20.82 -11.25
CA ASP A 5 -7.55 22.09 -10.71
C ASP A 5 -6.01 22.03 -10.57
N TYR A 6 -5.47 20.88 -10.18
CA TYR A 6 -4.03 20.70 -10.01
C TYR A 6 -3.28 20.68 -11.34
N GLU A 7 -3.92 20.17 -12.40
CA GLU A 7 -3.35 20.07 -13.74
C GLU A 7 -3.18 21.45 -14.41
N GLU A 8 -4.00 22.44 -14.06
CA GLU A 8 -3.91 23.80 -14.62
C GLU A 8 -2.53 24.45 -14.47
N ALA A 9 -1.82 24.13 -13.37
CA ALA A 9 -0.46 24.58 -13.09
C ALA A 9 0.49 23.41 -12.80
N LEU A 10 0.30 22.28 -13.51
CA LEU A 10 0.94 20.99 -13.21
C LEU A 10 2.44 21.09 -12.92
N GLU A 11 3.20 21.68 -13.84
CA GLU A 11 4.66 21.74 -13.75
C GLU A 11 5.11 22.56 -12.53
N GLY A 12 4.50 23.74 -12.31
CA GLY A 12 4.81 24.58 -11.15
C GLY A 12 4.47 23.90 -9.82
N ASN A 13 3.33 23.21 -9.77
CA ASN A 13 2.90 22.46 -8.59
C ASN A 13 3.86 21.30 -8.28
N LEU A 14 4.30 20.56 -9.31
CA LEU A 14 5.26 19.45 -9.14
C LEU A 14 6.64 19.94 -8.70
N GLN A 15 7.13 21.05 -9.28
CA GLN A 15 8.41 21.64 -8.89
C GLN A 15 8.39 22.13 -7.44
N ASP A 16 7.31 22.78 -7.00
CA ASP A 16 7.13 23.18 -5.60
C ASP A 16 7.08 21.96 -4.67
N LEU A 17 6.25 20.97 -4.99
CA LEU A 17 6.12 19.73 -4.20
C LEU A 17 7.48 19.02 -4.05
N HIS A 18 8.19 18.85 -5.16
CA HIS A 18 9.55 18.29 -5.17
C HIS A 18 10.49 19.08 -4.25
N ALA A 19 10.48 20.41 -4.33
CA ALA A 19 11.34 21.25 -3.52
C ALA A 19 10.96 21.24 -2.03
N ARG A 20 9.68 21.06 -1.67
CA ARG A 20 9.24 20.87 -0.27
C ARG A 20 9.64 19.51 0.29
N VAL A 21 9.55 18.45 -0.51
CA VAL A 21 9.99 17.11 -0.12
C VAL A 21 11.51 17.10 0.12
N HIS A 22 12.30 17.62 -0.82
CA HIS A 22 13.76 17.66 -0.69
C HIS A 22 14.25 18.50 0.50
N ARG A 23 13.54 19.57 0.85
CA ARG A 23 13.88 20.41 2.01
C ARG A 23 13.33 19.87 3.34
N GLY A 24 12.61 18.74 3.33
CA GLY A 24 12.01 18.16 4.53
C GLY A 24 10.85 18.97 5.12
N THR A 25 10.33 19.96 4.38
CA THR A 25 9.24 20.84 4.84
C THR A 25 7.86 20.33 4.42
N TYR A 26 7.80 19.34 3.52
CA TYR A 26 6.55 18.67 3.18
C TYR A 26 5.93 17.99 4.40
N ARG A 27 4.61 18.17 4.56
CA ARG A 27 3.79 17.55 5.61
C ARG A 27 2.54 16.99 4.94
N ALA A 28 2.34 15.67 5.06
CA ALA A 28 1.17 15.00 4.53
C ALA A 28 -0.11 15.53 5.22
N LEU A 29 -1.20 15.60 4.46
CA LEU A 29 -2.47 16.07 5.00
C LEU A 29 -3.24 14.90 5.67
N PRO A 30 -4.12 15.20 6.65
CA PRO A 30 -4.99 14.19 7.22
C PRO A 30 -5.87 13.52 6.16
N VAL A 31 -5.93 12.18 6.20
CA VAL A 31 -6.74 11.39 5.27
C VAL A 31 -8.22 11.68 5.48
N ARG A 32 -8.95 12.05 4.42
CA ARG A 32 -10.39 12.31 4.49
C ARG A 32 -11.16 11.00 4.49
N ARG A 33 -11.95 10.75 5.54
CA ARG A 33 -12.79 9.56 5.64
C ARG A 33 -14.08 9.75 4.83
N ARG A 34 -14.34 8.85 3.88
CA ARG A 34 -15.60 8.76 3.13
C ARG A 34 -16.22 7.39 3.38
N PHE A 35 -17.52 7.33 3.60
CA PHE A 35 -18.20 6.05 3.74
C PHE A 35 -18.87 5.64 2.43
N ILE A 36 -18.75 4.36 2.09
CA ILE A 36 -19.36 3.75 0.91
C ILE A 36 -20.28 2.62 1.38
N PRO A 37 -21.53 2.55 0.88
CA PRO A 37 -22.45 1.48 1.24
C PRO A 37 -21.92 0.13 0.74
N LYS A 38 -22.06 -0.90 1.56
CA LYS A 38 -21.89 -2.30 1.17
C LYS A 38 -23.25 -2.92 0.81
N PRO A 39 -23.27 -4.04 0.05
CA PRO A 39 -24.48 -4.80 -0.22
C PRO A 39 -25.21 -5.30 1.04
N ASP A 40 -24.47 -5.52 2.14
CA ASP A 40 -24.97 -6.01 3.43
C ASP A 40 -25.55 -4.92 4.34
N GLY A 41 -25.69 -3.68 3.83
CA GLY A 41 -26.20 -2.52 4.57
C GLY A 41 -25.17 -1.87 5.52
N LYS A 42 -23.99 -2.46 5.71
CA LYS A 42 -22.91 -1.83 6.48
C LYS A 42 -22.19 -0.77 5.64
N GLN A 43 -21.44 0.11 6.29
CA GLN A 43 -20.63 1.10 5.59
C GLN A 43 -19.15 0.73 5.63
N ARG A 44 -18.47 0.81 4.48
CA ARG A 44 -17.01 0.68 4.39
C ARG A 44 -16.40 2.07 4.53
N PRO A 45 -15.56 2.33 5.54
CA PRO A 45 -14.76 3.54 5.57
C PRO A 45 -13.68 3.45 4.48
N LEU A 46 -13.57 4.50 3.66
CA LEU A 46 -12.52 4.70 2.69
C LEU A 46 -11.71 5.93 3.09
N GLY A 47 -10.39 5.77 3.20
CA GLY A 47 -9.46 6.88 3.33
C GLY A 47 -9.16 7.50 1.97
N VAL A 48 -9.51 8.77 1.78
CA VAL A 48 -9.16 9.54 0.58
C VAL A 48 -8.01 10.48 0.93
N THR A 49 -6.81 10.13 0.47
CA THR A 49 -5.60 10.95 0.58
C THR A 49 -5.65 12.16 -0.34
N ALA A 50 -4.94 13.24 0.03
CA ALA A 50 -4.78 14.38 -0.85
C ALA A 50 -3.99 14.00 -2.11
N LEU A 51 -4.12 14.79 -3.18
CA LEU A 51 -3.50 14.47 -4.46
C LEU A 51 -1.97 14.42 -4.37
N GLU A 52 -1.36 15.45 -3.77
CA GLU A 52 0.09 15.49 -3.55
C GLU A 52 0.56 14.32 -2.67
N ASP A 53 -0.20 13.96 -1.63
CA ASP A 53 0.12 12.79 -0.80
C ASP A 53 0.16 11.51 -1.62
N LYS A 54 -0.77 11.33 -2.58
CA LYS A 54 -0.74 10.17 -3.48
C LYS A 54 0.48 10.18 -4.39
N ILE A 55 0.89 11.35 -4.89
CA ILE A 55 2.08 11.50 -5.74
C ILE A 55 3.33 11.11 -4.95
N VAL A 56 3.51 11.66 -3.75
CA VAL A 56 4.65 11.36 -2.88
C VAL A 56 4.64 9.89 -2.46
N GLN A 57 3.49 9.35 -2.02
CA GLN A 57 3.35 7.94 -1.67
C GLN A 57 3.69 7.03 -2.85
N ARG A 58 3.27 7.38 -4.07
CA ARG A 58 3.59 6.60 -5.27
C ARG A 58 5.09 6.61 -5.56
N ALA A 59 5.74 7.77 -5.42
CA ALA A 59 7.19 7.86 -5.58
C ALA A 59 7.93 7.01 -4.54
N VAL A 60 7.50 7.06 -3.28
CA VAL A 60 8.04 6.21 -2.20
C VAL A 60 7.86 4.72 -2.53
N VAL A 61 6.66 4.30 -2.95
CA VAL A 61 6.40 2.90 -3.36
C VAL A 61 7.32 2.47 -4.51
N THR A 62 7.54 3.32 -5.51
CA THR A 62 8.47 3.00 -6.60
C THR A 62 9.88 2.70 -6.09
N VAL A 63 10.41 3.54 -5.20
CA VAL A 63 11.75 3.34 -4.62
C VAL A 63 11.79 2.10 -3.74
N LEU A 64 10.81 1.93 -2.85
CA LEU A 64 10.78 0.80 -1.92
C LEU A 64 10.59 -0.54 -2.66
N ASN A 65 9.77 -0.61 -3.71
CA ASN A 65 9.63 -1.82 -4.50
C ASN A 65 10.95 -2.23 -5.16
N ALA A 66 11.73 -1.26 -5.66
CA ALA A 66 13.04 -1.55 -6.25
C ALA A 66 14.05 -2.12 -5.23
N ILE A 67 13.85 -1.87 -3.93
CA ILE A 67 14.69 -2.37 -2.85
C ILE A 67 14.19 -3.72 -2.32
N TYR A 68 12.89 -3.82 -2.02
CA TYR A 68 12.32 -4.95 -1.27
C TYR A 68 11.81 -6.10 -2.14
N GLU A 69 11.58 -5.90 -3.44
CA GLU A 69 11.17 -7.02 -4.31
C GLU A 69 12.22 -8.13 -4.39
N GLU A 70 13.51 -7.79 -4.25
CA GLU A 70 14.62 -8.74 -4.18
C GLU A 70 14.58 -9.61 -2.91
N ASP A 71 13.89 -9.16 -1.87
CA ASP A 71 13.87 -9.83 -0.55
C ASP A 71 12.58 -10.57 -0.27
N PHE A 72 11.50 -10.14 -0.90
CA PHE A 72 10.19 -10.72 -0.64
C PHE A 72 10.17 -12.20 -1.02
N LEU A 73 9.76 -13.02 -0.06
CA LEU A 73 9.63 -14.45 -0.24
C LEU A 73 8.73 -14.81 -1.43
N GLY A 74 9.05 -15.92 -2.09
CA GLY A 74 8.29 -16.41 -3.24
C GLY A 74 6.82 -16.76 -2.95
N CYS A 75 6.48 -16.97 -1.67
CA CYS A 75 5.12 -17.22 -1.18
C CYS A 75 4.36 -15.94 -0.76
N SER A 76 4.91 -14.75 -1.01
CA SER A 76 4.23 -13.48 -0.81
C SER A 76 3.69 -12.95 -2.14
N TYR A 77 2.37 -12.71 -2.23
CA TYR A 77 1.71 -12.37 -3.49
C TYR A 77 0.96 -11.03 -3.45
N GLY A 78 0.50 -10.59 -2.27
CA GLY A 78 -0.34 -9.42 -2.14
C GLY A 78 0.40 -8.11 -2.43
N PHE A 79 -0.22 -7.23 -3.24
CA PHE A 79 0.26 -5.87 -3.53
C PHE A 79 1.65 -5.77 -4.16
N ARG A 80 2.14 -6.86 -4.79
CA ARG A 80 3.46 -6.89 -5.44
C ARG A 80 3.35 -6.76 -6.97
N PRO A 81 4.29 -6.05 -7.63
CA PRO A 81 4.35 -6.01 -9.09
C PRO A 81 4.50 -7.41 -9.70
N GLY A 82 3.71 -7.71 -10.74
CA GLY A 82 3.79 -9.01 -11.44
C GLY A 82 3.29 -10.22 -10.64
N ARG A 83 2.68 -10.01 -9.47
CA ARG A 83 2.03 -11.05 -8.66
C ARG A 83 0.53 -10.74 -8.52
N SER A 84 -0.28 -11.77 -8.37
CA SER A 84 -1.74 -11.66 -8.27
C SER A 84 -2.31 -12.69 -7.28
N GLN A 85 -3.59 -12.53 -6.96
CA GLN A 85 -4.31 -13.54 -6.17
C GLN A 85 -4.39 -14.91 -6.86
N HIS A 86 -4.29 -14.96 -8.19
CA HIS A 86 -4.31 -16.21 -8.94
C HIS A 86 -3.02 -17.01 -8.72
N ASP A 87 -1.86 -16.35 -8.67
CA ASP A 87 -0.58 -17.00 -8.35
C ASP A 87 -0.61 -17.63 -6.95
N ALA A 88 -1.26 -16.98 -5.99
CA ALA A 88 -1.45 -17.51 -4.64
C ALA A 88 -2.34 -18.76 -4.63
N LEU A 89 -3.43 -18.76 -5.41
CA LEU A 89 -4.34 -19.90 -5.54
C LEU A 89 -3.64 -21.08 -6.23
N ASP A 90 -2.86 -20.82 -7.28
CA ASP A 90 -2.11 -21.86 -8.00
C ASP A 90 -1.06 -22.51 -7.09
N ALA A 91 -0.33 -21.71 -6.30
CA ALA A 91 0.63 -22.22 -5.33
C ALA A 91 -0.03 -23.07 -4.24
N LEU A 92 -1.20 -22.63 -3.74
CA LEU A 92 -1.98 -23.39 -2.77
C LEU A 92 -2.47 -24.72 -3.36
N ALA A 93 -3.03 -24.70 -4.57
CA ALA A 93 -3.53 -25.88 -5.27
C ALA A 93 -2.40 -26.89 -5.53
N ALA A 94 -1.24 -26.41 -5.98
CA ALA A 94 -0.06 -27.24 -6.18
C ALA A 94 0.43 -27.85 -4.86
N GLY A 95 0.49 -27.07 -3.78
CA GLY A 95 0.93 -27.55 -2.47
C GLY A 95 0.03 -28.65 -1.90
N ILE A 96 -1.29 -28.46 -1.96
CA ILE A 96 -2.27 -29.46 -1.50
C ILE A 96 -2.30 -30.67 -2.43
N GLY A 97 -2.14 -30.49 -3.74
CA GLY A 97 -2.17 -31.59 -4.71
C GLY A 97 -0.91 -32.46 -4.71
N ALA A 98 0.26 -31.86 -4.46
CA ALA A 98 1.55 -32.57 -4.50
C ALA A 98 1.94 -33.22 -3.17
N THR A 99 1.30 -32.83 -2.05
CA THR A 99 1.66 -33.34 -0.72
C THR A 99 0.43 -33.76 0.07
N ARG A 100 0.61 -34.64 1.06
CA ARG A 100 -0.51 -35.13 1.88
C ARG A 100 -0.84 -34.12 2.98
N VAL A 101 -1.49 -33.02 2.61
CA VAL A 101 -1.97 -31.98 3.53
C VAL A 101 -3.27 -32.45 4.18
N ASN A 102 -3.32 -32.52 5.50
CA ASN A 102 -4.53 -32.91 6.25
C ASN A 102 -5.26 -31.72 6.88
N TRP A 103 -4.58 -30.58 7.02
CA TRP A 103 -5.10 -29.39 7.71
C TRP A 103 -4.63 -28.12 7.00
N ILE A 104 -5.53 -27.13 6.93
CA ILE A 104 -5.23 -25.78 6.46
C ILE A 104 -5.50 -24.84 7.62
N LEU A 105 -4.51 -24.03 7.99
CA LEU A 105 -4.68 -22.96 8.97
C LEU A 105 -5.02 -21.67 8.22
N ASP A 106 -6.25 -21.20 8.40
CA ASP A 106 -6.68 -19.87 7.94
C ASP A 106 -6.46 -18.86 9.06
N ALA A 107 -5.69 -17.81 8.77
CA ALA A 107 -5.30 -16.79 9.73
C ALA A 107 -5.34 -15.41 9.07
N ASP A 108 -5.95 -14.44 9.76
CA ASP A 108 -6.09 -13.05 9.31
C ASP A 108 -5.68 -12.09 10.42
N ILE A 109 -5.09 -10.95 10.04
CA ILE A 109 -4.72 -9.88 10.97
C ILE A 109 -5.83 -8.83 10.94
N ARG A 110 -6.56 -8.73 12.06
CA ARG A 110 -7.57 -7.70 12.24
C ARG A 110 -6.92 -6.31 12.23
N SER A 111 -7.54 -5.37 11.52
CA SER A 111 -7.23 -3.94 11.64
C SER A 111 -5.75 -3.58 11.45
N TYR A 112 -5.04 -4.29 10.56
CA TYR A 112 -3.58 -4.13 10.35
C TYR A 112 -3.11 -2.67 10.32
N PHE A 113 -3.71 -1.81 9.49
CA PHE A 113 -3.29 -0.41 9.37
C PHE A 113 -3.66 0.48 10.56
N ASP A 114 -4.68 0.09 11.34
CA ASP A 114 -5.09 0.83 12.54
C ASP A 114 -4.22 0.45 13.76
N GLU A 115 -3.71 -0.79 13.80
CA GLU A 115 -3.05 -1.38 14.97
C GLU A 115 -1.53 -1.61 14.80
N ILE A 116 -0.97 -1.38 13.61
CA ILE A 116 0.47 -1.55 13.37
C ILE A 116 1.32 -0.59 14.23
N ASP A 117 2.32 -1.15 14.92
CA ASP A 117 3.28 -0.36 15.69
C ASP A 117 4.23 0.39 14.74
N GLN A 118 4.09 1.71 14.72
CA GLN A 118 4.87 2.61 13.87
C GLN A 118 6.37 2.59 14.20
N LYS A 119 6.76 2.36 15.46
CA LYS A 119 8.18 2.29 15.85
C LYS A 119 8.82 1.03 15.30
N TRP A 120 8.10 -0.09 15.34
CA TRP A 120 8.58 -1.34 14.73
C TRP A 120 8.65 -1.23 13.21
N LEU A 121 7.64 -0.64 12.56
CA LEU A 121 7.66 -0.42 11.11
C LEU A 121 8.92 0.36 10.68
N VAL A 122 9.23 1.47 11.35
CA VAL A 122 10.43 2.25 11.04
C VAL A 122 11.70 1.45 11.28
N ARG A 123 11.80 0.69 12.38
CA ARG A 123 12.97 -0.18 12.63
C ARG A 123 13.19 -1.22 11.53
N PHE A 124 12.12 -1.81 10.98
CA PHE A 124 12.24 -2.75 9.86
C PHE A 124 12.71 -2.06 8.57
N LEU A 125 12.30 -0.81 8.35
CA LEU A 125 12.80 0.00 7.23
C LEU A 125 14.28 0.37 7.39
N GLU A 126 14.72 0.65 8.62
CA GLU A 126 16.11 1.01 8.95
C GLU A 126 17.07 -0.18 9.01
N HIS A 127 16.57 -1.42 9.10
CA HIS A 127 17.44 -2.62 9.15
C HIS A 127 18.07 -2.98 7.79
N ARG A 128 17.89 -2.11 6.80
CA ARG A 128 18.42 -2.20 5.44
C ARG A 128 19.48 -1.15 5.22
#